data_AF-Q4SFE8-F1
#
_entry.id   AF-Q4SFE8-F1
#
_cell.length_a   1.000
_cell.length_b   1.000
_cell.length_c   1.000
_cell.angle_alpha   90.00
_cell.angle_beta   90.00
_cell.angle_gamma   90.00
#
_symmetry.space_group_name_H-M   'P 1'
#
loop_
_entity.id
_entity.type
_entity.pdbx_description
1 polymer ?
#
loop_
_entity_poly.entity_id
_entity_poly.type
_entity_poly.pdbx_seq_one_letter_code
_entity_poly.pdbx_strand_id
1 'polypeptide(L)' 'WYHGHITKKEAYNLLMTVGQVCSFLVRPSDNTPGDYSLFFRTNDIIQRFKISPTSNNQ' A
#
# COMPACT_ATOMS: atom_id res chain seq x y z
N TRP A 1 2.56 -9.66 -2.77
CA TRP A 1 2.09 -8.34 -3.21
C TRP A 1 0.90 -7.88 -2.39
N TYR A 2 -0.10 -8.72 -2.08
CA TYR A 2 -1.14 -8.38 -1.11
C TYR A 2 -0.77 -8.84 0.32
N HIS A 3 -1.00 -7.97 1.30
CA HIS A 3 -0.70 -8.22 2.72
C HIS A 3 -1.90 -7.79 3.59
N GLY A 4 -2.76 -8.75 3.93
CA GLY A 4 -4.01 -8.49 4.66
C GLY A 4 -3.83 -8.09 6.14
N HIS A 5 -2.69 -8.42 6.75
CA HIS A 5 -2.46 -8.29 8.18
C HIS A 5 -1.11 -7.63 8.50
N ILE A 6 -0.85 -6.47 7.89
CA ILE A 6 0.31 -5.64 8.25
C ILE A 6 -0.14 -4.19 8.40
N THR A 7 0.39 -3.46 9.37
CA THR A 7 0.14 -2.04 9.56
C THR A 7 0.79 -1.18 8.47
N LYS A 8 0.38 0.10 8.38
CA LYS A 8 1.06 1.10 7.56
C LYS A 8 2.58 1.17 7.81
N LYS A 9 3.02 1.05 9.07
CA LYS A 9 4.45 1.12 9.43
C LYS A 9 5.20 -0.11 8.94
N GLU A 10 4.62 -1.29 9.13
CA GLU A 10 5.22 -2.55 8.65
C GLU A 10 5.32 -2.59 7.13
N ALA A 11 4.32 -2.05 6.41
CA ALA A 11 4.37 -1.88 4.96
C ALA A 11 5.57 -1.02 4.50
N TYR A 12 5.81 0.12 5.16
CA TYR A 12 6.98 0.96 4.88
C TYR A 12 8.29 0.23 5.16
N ASN A 13 8.38 -0.40 6.34
CA ASN A 13 9.58 -1.11 6.75
C ASN A 13 9.91 -2.23 5.76
N LEU A 14 8.93 -3.04 5.38
CA LEU A 14 9.11 -4.16 4.45
C LEU A 14 9.65 -3.69 3.10
N LEU A 15 9.07 -2.63 2.52
CA LEU A 15 9.55 -2.09 1.26
C LEU A 15 10.95 -1.47 1.38
N MET A 16 11.29 -0.86 2.50
CA MET A 16 12.61 -0.26 2.73
C MET A 16 13.71 -1.30 2.96
N THR A 17 13.43 -2.34 3.75
CA THR A 17 14.44 -3.32 4.18
C THR A 17 14.57 -4.49 3.22
N VAL A 18 13.47 -4.94 2.62
CA VAL A 18 13.43 -6.15 1.77
C VAL A 18 13.10 -5.80 0.32
N GLY A 19 12.24 -4.81 0.08
CA GLY A 19 11.84 -4.41 -1.27
C GLY A 19 13.01 -3.84 -2.09
N GLN A 20 12.95 -4.02 -3.40
CA GLN A 20 13.81 -3.30 -4.35
C GLN A 20 13.08 -2.07 -4.90
N VAL A 21 13.80 -1.21 -5.63
CA VAL A 21 13.15 -0.17 -6.45
C VAL A 21 12.09 -0.82 -7.34
N CYS A 22 10.96 -0.15 -7.51
CA CYS A 22 9.75 -0.63 -8.19
C CYS A 22 9.02 -1.78 -7.47
N SER A 23 9.46 -2.21 -6.28
CA SER A 23 8.66 -3.11 -5.45
C SER A 23 7.42 -2.41 -4.94
N PHE A 24 6.34 -3.18 -4.80
CA PHE A 24 5.07 -2.68 -4.33
C PHE A 24 4.36 -3.68 -3.44
N LEU A 25 3.45 -3.16 -2.64
CA LEU A 25 2.49 -3.99 -1.91
C LEU A 25 1.16 -3.28 -1.74
N VAL A 26 0.11 -4.06 -1.53
CA VAL A 26 -1.24 -3.58 -1.25
C VAL A 26 -1.67 -4.15 0.10
N ARG A 27 -2.35 -3.33 0.91
CA ARG A 27 -2.99 -3.74 2.17
C ARG A 27 -4.36 -3.07 2.35
N PRO A 28 -5.26 -3.62 3.19
CA PRO A 28 -6.46 -2.91 3.62
C PRO A 28 -6.10 -1.55 4.24
N SER A 29 -6.98 -0.55 4.18
CA SER A 29 -6.76 0.74 4.86
C SER A 29 -7.03 0.63 6.36
N ASP A 30 -6.17 1.22 7.20
CA ASP A 30 -6.41 1.31 8.66
C ASP A 30 -7.58 2.24 8.99
N ASN A 31 -7.73 3.31 8.21
CA ASN A 31 -8.60 4.44 8.56
C ASN A 31 -9.95 4.40 7.84
N THR A 32 -10.07 3.59 6.79
CA THR A 32 -11.29 3.57 5.96
C THR A 32 -11.63 2.13 5.61
N PRO A 33 -12.51 1.49 6.38
CA PRO A 33 -12.96 0.13 6.11
C PRO A 33 -13.46 -0.02 4.66
N GLY A 34 -13.04 -1.09 3.99
CA GLY A 34 -13.38 -1.35 2.59
C GLY A 34 -12.41 -0.74 1.57
N ASP A 35 -11.63 0.27 1.95
CA ASP A 35 -10.57 0.81 1.10
C ASP A 35 -9.27 0.02 1.24
N TYR A 36 -8.40 0.18 0.26
CA TYR A 36 -7.05 -0.35 0.24
C TYR A 36 -6.01 0.77 0.11
N SER A 37 -4.78 0.45 0.48
CA SER A 37 -3.59 1.29 0.28
C SER A 37 -2.57 0.52 -0.54
N LEU A 38 -2.15 1.10 -1.67
CA LEU A 38 -1.00 0.66 -2.44
C LEU A 38 0.23 1.45 -1.99
N PHE A 39 1.32 0.75 -1.74
CA PHE A 39 2.62 1.31 -1.46
C PHE A 39 3.56 0.93 -2.60
N PHE A 40 4.25 1.91 -3.17
CA PHE A 40 5.18 1.72 -4.28
C PHE A 40 6.54 2.34 -3.92
N ARG A 41 7.61 1.56 -4.02
CA ARG A 41 8.98 2.02 -3.76
C ARG A 41 9.58 2.61 -5.03
N THR A 42 9.88 3.90 -5.01
CA THR A 42 10.72 4.57 -6.01
C THR A 42 12.19 4.47 -5.59
N ASN A 43 13.09 5.13 -6.33
CA ASN A 43 14.51 5.22 -5.95
C ASN A 43 14.69 5.85 -4.57
N ASP A 44 13.94 6.93 -4.29
CA ASP A 44 14.21 7.79 -3.14
C ASP A 44 13.19 7.63 -2.02
N ILE A 45 11.94 7.28 -2.35
CA ILE A 45 10.83 7.30 -1.40
C ILE A 45 9.86 6.12 -1.63
N ILE A 46 8.96 5.92 -0.66
CA ILE A 46 7.77 5.10 -0.86
C ILE A 46 6.55 6.00 -0.98
N GLN A 47 5.91 5.95 -2.14
CA GLN A 47 4.65 6.61 -2.40
C GLN A 47 3.48 5.73 -1.95
N ARG A 48 2.43 6.36 -1.44
CA ARG A 48 1.20 5.68 -1.01
C ARG A 48 0.01 6.20 -1.80
N PHE A 49 -0.76 5.29 -2.35
CA PHE A 49 -1.98 5.58 -3.10
C PHE A 49 -3.17 4.96 -2.39
N LYS A 50 -4.26 5.72 -2.29
CA LYS A 50 -5.54 5.20 -1.83
C LYS A 50 -6.22 4.50 -3.00
N ILE A 51 -6.70 3.28 -2.77
CA ILE A 51 -7.58 2.57 -3.69
C ILE A 51 -8.94 2.49 -3.00
N SER A 52 -9.92 3.18 -3.56
CA SER A 52 -11.28 3.21 -3.02
C SER A 52 -12.22 2.65 -4.07
N PRO A 53 -13.06 1.65 -3.74
CA PRO A 53 -14.16 1.28 -4.62
C PRO A 53 -15.10 2.48 -4.71
N THR A 54 -15.19 3.12 -5.88
CA THR A 54 -16.24 4.12 -6.10
C THR A 54 -17.59 3.42 -6.15
N SER A 55 -18.62 4.02 -5.54
CA SER A 55 -19.99 3.53 -5.64
C SER A 55 -20.57 3.57 -7.07
N ASN A 56 -19.88 4.22 -8.02
CA ASN A 56 -20.36 4.45 -9.37
C ASN A 56 -19.37 3.90 -10.41
N ASN A 57 -19.74 2.76 -11.00
CA ASN A 57 -19.51 2.49 -12.42
C ASN A 57 -20.66 3.16 -13.21
N GLN A 58 -20.72 4.50 -13.19
CA GLN A 58 -21.55 5.28 -14.13
C GLN A 58 -20.66 6.05 -15.07
#